data_AF-A0A8X6YUC1-F1
#
_entry.id   AF-A0A8X6YUC1-F1
#
_cell.length_a   1.000
_cell.length_b   1.000
_cell.length_c   1.000
_cell.angle_alpha   90.00
_cell.angle_beta   90.00
_cell.angle_gamma   90.00
#
_symmetry.space_group_name_H-M   'P 1'
#
loop_
_entity.id
_entity.type
_entity.pdbx_description
1 polymer ?
#
loop_
_entity_poly.entity_id
_entity_poly.type
_entity_poly.pdbx_seq_one_letter_code
_entity_poly.pdbx_strand_id
1 'polypeptide(L)'
;MKGWFEVFLDRRLNQDDNRGLQQGITDNRDTPSYFRILLEQRSSRFKHLPFKENSRYPSLLAHQASLSLLHPIFVLVRLDSEAEPNVVLRNPDAPLKSNFSPVGLELPCDVHLLNLRTLPSPSGTLYLPSNFSALFLHRLGFDCSFDTWGQCSTQNGTVSISNLFPTLFGSTVEEVSLSLMYTGNKFSRDAHIQLPAMEIVTLKLSQR
;
A
#
# COMPACT_ATOMS: atom_id res chain seq x y z
N MET A 1 -14.60 20.00 27.87
CA MET A 1 -15.24 19.19 26.82
C MET A 1 -14.90 17.73 27.06
N LYS A 2 -15.82 16.81 26.73
CA LYS A 2 -15.56 15.37 26.75
C LYS A 2 -14.73 15.02 25.51
N GLY A 3 -13.63 14.28 25.68
CA GLY A 3 -12.70 13.90 24.61
C GLY A 3 -12.22 12.47 24.82
N TRP A 4 -13.17 11.54 25.00
CA TRP A 4 -12.89 10.13 25.16
C TRP A 4 -12.98 9.43 23.81
N PHE A 5 -12.17 8.38 23.65
CA PHE A 5 -12.16 7.50 22.48
C PHE A 5 -12.15 6.07 23.01
N GLU A 6 -13.03 5.24 22.45
CA GLU A 6 -13.22 3.85 22.86
C GLU A 6 -13.04 2.92 21.66
N VAL A 7 -12.35 1.81 21.86
CA VAL A 7 -12.17 0.75 20.87
C VAL A 7 -12.61 -0.56 21.50
N PHE A 8 -13.57 -1.24 20.89
CA PHE A 8 -13.94 -2.60 21.26
C PHE A 8 -12.90 -3.59 20.73
N LEU A 9 -12.35 -4.42 21.62
CA LEU A 9 -11.27 -5.35 21.27
C LEU A 9 -11.80 -6.76 20.93
N ASP A 10 -12.70 -7.28 21.75
CA ASP A 10 -13.32 -8.59 21.54
C ASP A 10 -14.69 -8.63 22.23
N ARG A 11 -15.51 -9.63 21.88
CA ARG A 11 -16.81 -9.90 22.51
C ARG A 11 -17.02 -11.40 22.68
N ARG A 12 -17.62 -11.78 23.81
CA ARG A 12 -18.10 -13.15 24.07
C ARG A 12 -19.59 -13.09 24.38
N LEU A 13 -20.39 -13.92 23.72
CA LEU A 13 -21.85 -13.97 23.87
C LEU A 13 -22.31 -15.42 24.01
N ASN A 14 -23.11 -15.71 25.01
CA ASN A 14 -23.68 -17.05 25.21
C ASN A 14 -25.03 -17.24 24.51
N GLN A 15 -25.57 -16.21 23.86
CA GLN A 15 -26.90 -16.19 23.25
C GLN A 15 -26.79 -15.92 21.75
N ASP A 16 -27.68 -16.54 20.98
CA ASP A 16 -27.89 -16.24 19.56
C ASP A 16 -28.69 -14.95 19.37
N ASP A 17 -28.47 -14.26 18.25
CA ASP A 17 -29.17 -13.01 17.92
C ASP A 17 -30.36 -13.19 16.96
N ASN A 18 -30.76 -14.45 16.69
CA ASN A 18 -31.84 -14.85 15.79
C ASN A 18 -31.65 -14.38 14.33
N ARG A 19 -30.40 -14.29 13.85
CA ARG A 19 -30.08 -14.00 12.44
C ARG A 19 -29.68 -15.22 11.61
N GLY A 20 -29.91 -16.41 12.15
CA GLY A 20 -29.73 -17.69 11.44
C GLY A 20 -28.40 -18.39 11.72
N LEU A 21 -27.52 -17.81 12.55
CA LEU A 21 -26.29 -18.45 13.01
C LEU A 21 -26.59 -19.58 14.03
N GLN A 22 -27.63 -19.40 14.86
CA GLN A 22 -28.14 -20.37 15.84
C GLN A 22 -27.11 -20.80 16.89
N GLN A 23 -26.21 -19.89 17.27
CA GLN A 23 -25.23 -20.10 18.34
C GLN A 23 -24.73 -18.75 18.88
N GLY A 24 -24.22 -18.76 20.12
CA GLY A 24 -23.46 -17.63 20.66
C GLY A 24 -22.02 -17.58 20.12
N ILE A 25 -21.30 -16.50 20.45
CA ILE A 25 -19.86 -16.34 20.15
C ILE A 25 -19.08 -16.76 21.40
N THR A 26 -18.56 -17.99 21.41
CA THR A 26 -17.92 -18.59 22.60
C THR A 26 -16.56 -19.24 22.31
N ASP A 27 -16.07 -19.06 21.11
CA ASP A 27 -14.83 -19.63 20.56
C ASP A 27 -13.67 -18.63 20.54
N ASN A 28 -13.72 -17.61 21.41
CA ASN A 28 -12.67 -16.59 21.54
C ASN A 28 -11.27 -17.20 21.64
N ARG A 29 -10.33 -16.59 20.93
CA ARG A 29 -8.90 -16.93 20.96
C ARG A 29 -8.12 -15.63 21.22
N ASP A 30 -6.98 -15.77 21.88
CA ASP A 30 -6.07 -14.65 22.12
C ASP A 30 -5.67 -14.00 20.79
N THR A 31 -6.16 -12.78 20.56
CA THR A 31 -5.95 -12.04 19.31
C THR A 31 -5.30 -10.69 19.66
N PRO A 32 -3.98 -10.54 19.51
CA PRO A 32 -3.29 -9.31 19.86
C PRO A 32 -3.74 -8.18 18.93
N SER A 33 -4.08 -7.03 19.52
CA SER A 33 -4.46 -5.82 18.79
C SER A 33 -3.35 -4.78 18.86
N TYR A 34 -3.00 -4.20 17.72
CA TYR A 34 -1.94 -3.20 17.59
C TYR A 34 -2.52 -1.87 17.12
N PHE A 35 -2.18 -0.79 17.81
CA PHE A 35 -2.69 0.54 17.51
C PHE A 35 -1.56 1.56 17.52
N ARG A 36 -1.77 2.67 16.82
CA ARG A 36 -0.97 3.90 16.98
C ARG A 36 -1.90 5.02 17.39
N ILE A 37 -1.64 5.59 18.56
CA ILE A 37 -2.34 6.77 19.06
C ILE A 37 -1.45 7.97 18.75
N LEU A 38 -1.96 8.89 17.96
CA LEU A 38 -1.24 10.10 17.56
C LEU A 38 -1.95 11.31 18.13
N LEU A 39 -1.17 12.18 18.79
CA LEU A 39 -1.62 13.50 19.21
C LEU A 39 -0.87 14.54 18.37
N GLU A 40 -1.61 15.24 17.52
CA GLU A 40 -1.03 16.19 16.57
C GLU A 40 -1.50 17.61 16.87
N GLN A 41 -0.57 18.55 16.78
CA GLN A 41 -0.89 19.96 16.87
C GLN A 41 -1.17 20.53 15.48
N ARG A 42 -2.29 21.25 15.32
CA ARG A 42 -2.55 22.01 14.10
C ARG A 42 -1.53 23.15 13.98
N SER A 43 -1.02 23.34 12.77
CA SER A 43 -0.10 24.41 12.40
C SER A 43 -0.67 25.77 12.77
N SER A 44 0.18 26.68 13.26
CA SER A 44 -0.21 28.02 13.72
C SER A 44 -1.00 28.81 12.69
N ARG A 45 -0.67 28.63 11.40
CA ARG A 45 -1.32 29.25 10.23
C ARG A 45 -2.81 28.92 10.13
N PHE A 46 -3.25 27.78 10.67
CA PHE A 46 -4.61 27.28 10.57
C PHE A 46 -5.36 27.28 11.91
N LYS A 47 -4.78 27.87 12.98
CA LYS A 47 -5.39 27.95 14.31
C LYS A 47 -6.63 28.85 14.36
N HIS A 48 -6.71 29.85 13.49
CA HIS A 48 -7.80 30.85 13.47
C HIS A 48 -8.89 30.55 12.44
N LEU A 49 -8.71 29.52 11.61
CA LEU A 49 -9.71 29.15 10.62
C LEU A 49 -10.81 28.31 11.29
N PRO A 50 -12.09 28.63 11.05
CA PRO A 50 -13.20 27.90 11.65
C PRO A 50 -13.13 26.41 11.27
N PHE A 51 -13.52 25.56 12.22
CA PHE A 51 -13.60 24.12 11.99
C PHE A 51 -14.64 23.85 10.91
N LYS A 52 -14.20 23.41 9.72
CA LYS A 52 -15.09 22.99 8.62
C LYS A 52 -15.30 21.48 8.75
N GLU A 53 -16.56 21.08 8.96
CA GLU A 53 -16.96 19.72 9.36
C GLU A 53 -16.99 18.68 8.22
N ASN A 54 -17.02 19.11 6.95
CA ASN A 54 -17.45 18.25 5.84
C ASN A 54 -16.37 17.31 5.26
N SER A 55 -15.70 16.55 6.12
CA SER A 55 -14.63 15.59 5.82
C SER A 55 -13.22 16.19 5.85
N ARG A 56 -12.48 15.86 6.91
CA ARG A 56 -11.06 16.16 7.04
C ARG A 56 -10.29 14.86 6.86
N TYR A 57 -9.34 14.88 5.95
CA TYR A 57 -8.41 13.78 5.77
C TYR A 57 -7.49 13.62 6.99
N PRO A 58 -6.93 12.43 7.23
CA PRO A 58 -5.81 12.27 8.15
C PRO A 58 -4.64 13.19 7.78
N SER A 59 -3.77 13.50 8.75
CA SER A 59 -2.48 14.12 8.43
C SER A 59 -1.61 13.13 7.64
N LEU A 60 -0.55 13.66 7.03
CA LEU A 60 0.43 12.81 6.34
C LEU A 60 1.14 11.84 7.31
N LEU A 61 1.40 12.29 8.55
CA LEU A 61 1.96 11.44 9.61
C LEU A 61 1.00 10.32 10.02
N ALA A 62 -0.30 10.62 10.12
CA ALA A 62 -1.31 9.63 10.44
C ALA A 62 -1.41 8.54 9.34
N HIS A 63 -1.31 8.94 8.08
CA HIS A 63 -1.21 7.99 6.96
C HIS A 63 0.04 7.10 7.06
N GLN A 64 1.22 7.69 7.29
CA GLN A 64 2.46 6.91 7.44
C GLN A 64 2.39 5.95 8.64
N ALA A 65 1.83 6.40 9.76
CA ALA A 65 1.62 5.56 10.93
C ALA A 65 0.69 4.39 10.63
N SER A 66 -0.43 4.62 9.95
CA SER A 66 -1.34 3.55 9.51
C SER A 66 -0.66 2.59 8.56
N LEU A 67 0.03 3.09 7.52
CA LEU A 67 0.71 2.27 6.53
C LEU A 67 1.79 1.39 7.14
N SER A 68 2.53 1.87 8.13
CA SER A 68 3.56 1.08 8.81
C SER A 68 3.01 -0.03 9.71
N LEU A 69 1.74 0.02 10.11
CA LEU A 69 1.05 -1.10 10.76
C LEU A 69 0.55 -2.12 9.73
N LEU A 70 0.02 -1.63 8.61
CA LEU A 70 -0.58 -2.48 7.55
C LEU A 70 0.46 -3.14 6.65
N HIS A 71 1.63 -2.51 6.48
CA HIS A 71 2.72 -2.95 5.60
C HIS A 71 4.04 -2.95 6.38
N PRO A 72 4.24 -3.91 7.29
CA PRO A 72 5.46 -4.00 8.09
C PRO A 72 6.66 -4.44 7.24
N ILE A 73 7.86 -4.21 7.77
CA ILE A 73 9.09 -4.73 7.17
C ILE A 73 9.16 -6.24 7.40
N PHE A 74 9.35 -6.98 6.31
CA PHE A 74 9.56 -8.43 6.38
C PHE A 74 11.05 -8.75 6.54
N VAL A 75 11.39 -9.41 7.64
CA VAL A 75 12.74 -9.90 7.89
C VAL A 75 12.84 -11.33 7.38
N LEU A 76 13.68 -11.54 6.36
CA LEU A 76 13.96 -12.86 5.81
C LEU A 76 15.33 -13.32 6.29
N VAL A 77 15.38 -14.49 6.93
CA VAL A 77 16.62 -15.08 7.44
C VAL A 77 17.12 -16.11 6.44
N ARG A 78 18.37 -15.98 6.00
CA ARG A 78 19.03 -17.00 5.19
C ARG A 78 19.35 -18.19 6.09
N LEU A 79 18.94 -19.37 5.67
CA LEU A 79 19.36 -20.62 6.30
C LEU A 79 20.66 -21.09 5.65
N ASP A 80 21.61 -21.54 6.47
CA ASP A 80 22.84 -22.16 5.99
C ASP A 80 22.57 -23.64 5.69
N SER A 81 23.23 -24.17 4.65
CA SER A 81 23.05 -25.57 4.21
C SER A 81 23.43 -26.59 5.27
N GLU A 82 24.26 -26.21 6.25
CA GLU A 82 24.66 -27.07 7.36
C GLU A 82 23.64 -27.08 8.52
N ALA A 83 22.73 -26.10 8.57
CA ALA A 83 21.81 -25.94 9.69
C ALA A 83 20.62 -26.90 9.65
N GLU A 84 20.16 -27.33 8.46
CA GLU A 84 18.97 -28.18 8.32
C GLU A 84 19.10 -29.17 7.13
N PRO A 85 19.32 -30.48 7.37
CA PRO A 85 19.58 -31.47 6.32
C PRO A 85 18.37 -31.74 5.40
N ASN A 86 17.17 -31.27 5.77
CA ASN A 86 15.94 -31.46 5.01
C ASN A 86 15.60 -30.26 4.10
N VAL A 87 16.38 -29.17 4.13
CA VAL A 87 16.12 -27.97 3.33
C VAL A 87 16.98 -27.97 2.06
N VAL A 88 16.35 -28.20 0.91
CA VAL A 88 17.02 -28.09 -0.39
C VAL A 88 17.15 -26.62 -0.78
N LEU A 89 18.30 -26.01 -0.48
CA LEU A 89 18.63 -24.66 -0.95
C LEU A 89 18.98 -24.72 -2.45
N ARG A 90 18.23 -24.01 -3.29
CA ARG A 90 18.62 -23.78 -4.69
C ARG A 90 19.73 -22.74 -4.73
N ASN A 91 20.90 -23.12 -5.25
CA ASN A 91 22.13 -22.29 -5.29
C ASN A 91 22.55 -21.75 -3.91
N PRO A 92 22.98 -22.63 -2.99
CA PRO A 92 23.45 -22.22 -1.66
C PRO A 92 24.65 -21.27 -1.74
N ASP A 93 25.45 -21.33 -2.81
CA ASP A 93 26.62 -20.48 -3.02
C ASP A 93 26.34 -19.23 -3.86
N ALA A 94 25.07 -18.93 -4.18
CA ALA A 94 24.76 -17.73 -4.95
C ALA A 94 25.21 -16.46 -4.20
N PRO A 95 25.99 -15.58 -4.84
CA PRO A 95 26.42 -14.34 -4.20
C PRO A 95 25.19 -13.45 -3.97
N LEU A 96 24.90 -13.17 -2.71
CA LEU A 96 23.85 -12.22 -2.35
C LEU A 96 24.38 -10.80 -2.53
N LYS A 97 23.56 -9.95 -3.15
CA LYS A 97 23.82 -8.51 -3.15
C LYS A 97 23.52 -7.96 -1.77
N SER A 98 24.33 -7.02 -1.31
CA SER A 98 24.11 -6.31 -0.03
C SER A 98 22.85 -5.43 -0.06
N ASN A 99 22.38 -5.06 -1.25
CA ASN A 99 21.16 -4.30 -1.45
C ASN A 99 20.45 -4.66 -2.75
N PHE A 100 19.15 -4.37 -2.80
CA PHE A 100 18.35 -4.41 -4.01
C PHE A 100 17.30 -3.30 -3.91
N SER A 101 17.31 -2.37 -4.86
CA SER A 101 16.23 -1.40 -5.03
C SER A 101 15.66 -1.53 -6.44
N PRO A 102 14.41 -2.01 -6.59
CA PRO A 102 13.74 -1.99 -7.88
C PRO A 102 13.29 -0.57 -8.28
N VAL A 103 13.27 0.34 -7.31
CA VAL A 103 12.76 1.71 -7.46
C VAL A 103 13.92 2.69 -7.65
N GLY A 104 13.81 3.57 -8.64
CA GLY A 104 14.82 4.59 -8.95
C GLY A 104 14.72 5.85 -8.09
N LEU A 105 13.51 6.35 -7.92
CA LEU A 105 13.19 7.52 -7.09
C LEU A 105 12.09 7.16 -6.09
N GLU A 106 12.22 7.66 -4.87
CA GLU A 106 11.22 7.46 -3.82
C GLU A 106 9.84 7.98 -4.27
N LEU A 107 8.79 7.25 -3.89
CA LEU A 107 7.42 7.69 -4.14
C LEU A 107 7.12 8.96 -3.33
N PRO A 108 6.34 9.91 -3.88
CA PRO A 108 5.82 11.02 -3.10
C PRO A 108 5.09 10.50 -1.86
N CYS A 109 5.21 11.19 -0.73
CA CYS A 109 4.64 10.72 0.53
C CYS A 109 3.12 10.56 0.52
N ASP A 110 2.42 11.28 -0.36
CA ASP A 110 0.98 11.19 -0.55
C ASP A 110 0.58 10.13 -1.59
N VAL A 111 1.52 9.34 -2.11
CA VAL A 111 1.26 8.26 -3.08
C VAL A 111 1.67 6.91 -2.51
N HIS A 112 0.74 5.96 -2.52
CA HIS A 112 0.94 4.61 -2.04
C HIS A 112 0.83 3.59 -3.18
N LEU A 113 1.82 2.69 -3.26
CA LEU A 113 1.78 1.54 -4.15
C LEU A 113 0.90 0.46 -3.51
N LEU A 114 -0.33 0.33 -4.01
CA LEU A 114 -1.30 -0.65 -3.51
C LEU A 114 -0.98 -2.06 -3.97
N ASN A 115 -0.56 -2.20 -5.23
CA ASN A 115 -0.28 -3.50 -5.80
C ASN A 115 0.65 -3.40 -7.00
N LEU A 116 1.56 -4.37 -7.14
CA LEU A 116 2.32 -4.61 -8.35
C LEU A 116 2.35 -6.12 -8.57
N ARG A 117 1.73 -6.59 -9.65
CA ARG A 117 1.65 -8.03 -9.95
C ARG A 117 1.80 -8.33 -11.43
N THR A 118 2.45 -9.44 -11.74
CA THR A 118 2.50 -9.99 -13.10
C THR A 118 1.13 -10.48 -13.52
N LEU A 119 0.70 -10.14 -14.73
CA LEU A 119 -0.56 -10.60 -15.29
C LEU A 119 -0.39 -12.02 -15.85
N PRO A 120 -1.41 -12.89 -15.74
CA PRO A 120 -1.36 -14.19 -16.37
C PRO A 120 -1.66 -14.07 -17.88
N SER A 121 -1.05 -14.95 -18.67
CA SER A 121 -1.45 -15.22 -20.06
C SER A 121 -2.05 -16.62 -20.13
N PRO A 122 -3.26 -16.79 -20.69
CA PRO A 122 -3.79 -18.12 -20.94
C PRO A 122 -2.88 -18.86 -21.94
N SER A 123 -2.51 -20.09 -21.60
CA SER A 123 -1.73 -20.99 -22.45
C SER A 123 -2.34 -22.39 -22.38
N GLY A 124 -3.47 -22.57 -23.07
CA GLY A 124 -4.30 -23.77 -22.95
C GLY A 124 -4.97 -23.85 -21.58
N THR A 125 -4.70 -24.92 -20.81
CA THR A 125 -5.21 -25.13 -19.44
C THR A 125 -4.34 -24.50 -18.36
N LEU A 126 -3.17 -23.95 -18.70
CA LEU A 126 -2.21 -23.36 -17.77
C LEU A 126 -2.24 -21.83 -17.84
N TYR A 127 -2.08 -21.19 -16.68
CA TYR A 127 -1.86 -19.75 -16.57
C TYR A 127 -0.37 -19.50 -16.39
N LEU A 128 0.29 -19.06 -17.47
CA LEU A 128 1.71 -18.71 -17.43
C LEU A 128 1.87 -17.22 -17.11
N PRO A 129 2.97 -16.82 -16.44
CA PRO A 129 3.30 -15.41 -16.28
C PRO A 129 3.43 -14.75 -17.65
N SER A 130 2.70 -13.65 -17.87
CA SER A 130 2.82 -12.84 -19.09
C SER A 130 3.95 -11.83 -18.96
N ASN A 131 4.29 -11.21 -20.09
CA ASN A 131 5.21 -10.06 -20.14
C ASN A 131 4.55 -8.74 -19.70
N PHE A 132 3.39 -8.79 -19.04
CA PHE A 132 2.70 -7.60 -18.53
C PHE A 132 2.59 -7.66 -17.02
N SER A 133 2.61 -6.50 -16.38
CA SER A 133 2.35 -6.33 -14.96
C SER A 133 1.30 -5.24 -14.76
N ALA A 134 0.44 -5.40 -13.76
CA ALA A 134 -0.47 -4.36 -13.33
C ALA A 134 0.10 -3.67 -12.09
N LEU A 135 0.14 -2.34 -12.14
CA LEU A 135 0.52 -1.44 -11.08
C LEU A 135 -0.70 -0.64 -10.63
N PHE A 136 -0.96 -0.63 -9.32
CA PHE A 136 -2.03 0.12 -8.69
C PHE A 136 -1.41 1.17 -7.77
N LEU A 137 -1.72 2.45 -8.03
CA LEU A 137 -1.26 3.58 -7.24
C LEU A 137 -2.46 4.31 -6.67
N HIS A 138 -2.41 4.67 -5.39
CA HIS A 138 -3.42 5.48 -4.72
C HIS A 138 -2.79 6.76 -4.21
N ARG A 139 -3.38 7.91 -4.54
CA ARG A 139 -3.01 9.16 -3.89
C ARG A 139 -3.85 9.39 -2.64
N LEU A 140 -3.22 9.39 -1.49
CA LEU A 140 -3.83 9.69 -0.20
C LEU A 140 -4.17 11.18 -0.11
N GLY A 141 -5.43 11.52 0.12
CA GLY A 141 -5.81 12.86 0.56
C GLY A 141 -5.30 13.10 1.98
N PHE A 142 -4.77 14.29 2.26
CA PHE A 142 -4.25 14.64 3.59
C PHE A 142 -4.62 16.07 4.01
N ASP A 143 -4.75 16.31 5.32
CA ASP A 143 -5.07 17.65 5.86
C ASP A 143 -3.79 18.49 6.00
N CYS A 144 -3.64 19.49 5.13
CA CYS A 144 -2.50 20.42 5.11
C CYS A 144 -2.42 21.36 6.33
N SER A 145 -3.40 21.31 7.24
CA SER A 145 -3.38 22.09 8.48
C SER A 145 -2.48 21.50 9.56
N PHE A 146 -1.94 20.29 9.35
CA PHE A 146 -0.90 19.70 10.18
C PHE A 146 0.46 19.89 9.52
N ASP A 147 1.48 20.14 10.34
CA ASP A 147 2.84 20.27 9.82
C ASP A 147 3.38 18.89 9.41
N THR A 148 4.19 18.86 8.37
CA THR A 148 4.85 17.63 7.90
C THR A 148 6.09 17.35 8.73
N TRP A 149 6.24 16.13 9.23
CA TRP A 149 7.44 15.69 9.95
C TRP A 149 8.41 14.91 9.05
N GLY A 150 9.71 15.10 9.27
CA GLY A 150 10.78 14.38 8.56
C GLY A 150 11.04 14.87 7.13
N GLN A 151 11.87 14.11 6.40
CA GLN A 151 12.12 14.36 4.97
C GLN A 151 10.99 13.74 4.15
N CYS A 152 9.93 14.51 3.97
CA CYS A 152 8.73 14.03 3.30
C CYS A 152 8.24 15.09 2.31
N SER A 153 8.34 14.77 1.01
CA SER A 153 7.93 15.66 -0.07
C SER A 153 6.74 15.09 -0.82
N THR A 154 5.79 15.96 -1.14
CA THR A 154 4.70 15.65 -2.07
C THR A 154 5.03 16.25 -3.45
N GLN A 155 4.54 15.62 -4.51
CA GLN A 155 4.72 16.10 -5.89
C GLN A 155 3.38 16.50 -6.51
N ASN A 156 2.48 17.04 -5.69
CA ASN A 156 1.12 17.38 -6.09
C ASN A 156 0.37 16.23 -6.80
N GLY A 157 0.65 14.98 -6.43
CA GLY A 157 0.04 13.80 -7.06
C GLY A 157 0.59 13.43 -8.43
N THR A 158 1.71 14.00 -8.88
CA THR A 158 2.35 13.62 -10.13
C THR A 158 3.31 12.45 -9.93
N VAL A 159 3.24 11.44 -10.81
CA VAL A 159 4.15 10.28 -10.82
C VAL A 159 4.65 10.02 -12.24
N SER A 160 5.92 9.63 -12.38
CA SER A 160 6.50 9.16 -13.65
C SER A 160 6.97 7.71 -13.49
N ILE A 161 6.58 6.85 -14.44
CA ILE A 161 6.98 5.44 -14.44
C ILE A 161 8.46 5.29 -14.79
N SER A 162 9.01 6.17 -15.63
CA SER A 162 10.44 6.14 -15.93
C SER A 162 11.30 6.46 -14.73
N ASN A 163 10.87 7.41 -13.91
CA ASN A 163 11.50 7.78 -12.64
C ASN A 163 11.35 6.68 -11.58
N LEU A 164 10.14 6.13 -11.44
CA LEU A 164 9.86 5.12 -10.43
C LEU A 164 10.58 3.80 -10.74
N PHE A 165 10.57 3.36 -12.00
CA PHE A 165 11.14 2.09 -12.43
C PHE A 165 12.06 2.27 -13.64
N PRO A 166 13.32 2.73 -13.44
CA PRO A 166 14.22 3.06 -14.54
C PRO A 166 14.50 1.88 -15.48
N THR A 167 14.60 0.67 -14.94
CA THR A 167 15.07 -0.50 -15.70
C THR A 167 14.07 -1.63 -15.86
N LEU A 168 12.99 -1.67 -15.07
CA LEU A 168 12.10 -2.84 -14.98
C LEU A 168 11.05 -2.95 -16.10
N PHE A 169 10.53 -1.82 -16.57
CA PHE A 169 9.41 -1.79 -17.50
C PHE A 169 9.78 -1.17 -18.85
N GLY A 170 9.06 -1.57 -19.89
CA GLY A 170 9.18 -1.08 -21.26
C GLY A 170 8.65 0.35 -21.44
N SER A 171 8.64 0.82 -22.69
CA SER A 171 8.34 2.22 -23.04
C SER A 171 6.86 2.60 -22.93
N THR A 172 5.96 1.63 -22.99
CA THR A 172 4.52 1.86 -23.14
C THR A 172 3.78 1.53 -21.86
N VAL A 173 2.93 2.46 -21.43
CA VAL A 173 2.03 2.31 -20.29
C VAL A 173 0.60 2.40 -20.81
N GLU A 174 -0.27 1.53 -20.32
CA GLU A 174 -1.70 1.48 -20.67
C GLU A 174 -2.52 1.66 -19.40
N GLU A 175 -3.37 2.68 -19.34
CA GLU A 175 -4.35 2.81 -18.26
C GLU A 175 -5.41 1.72 -18.39
N VAL A 176 -5.84 1.14 -17.26
CA VAL A 176 -6.85 0.09 -17.22
C VAL A 176 -7.80 0.30 -16.04
N SER A 177 -8.99 -0.32 -16.09
CA SER A 177 -9.89 -0.34 -14.95
C SER A 177 -9.27 -1.04 -13.74
N LEU A 178 -9.79 -0.78 -12.53
CA LEU A 178 -9.38 -1.47 -11.29
C LEU A 178 -9.52 -3.01 -11.39
N SER A 179 -10.50 -3.48 -12.17
CA SER A 179 -10.72 -4.90 -12.46
C SER A 179 -9.80 -5.46 -13.56
N LEU A 180 -9.02 -4.61 -14.23
CA LEU A 180 -8.17 -4.94 -15.38
C LEU A 180 -8.94 -5.39 -16.64
N MET A 181 -10.26 -5.23 -16.65
CA MET A 181 -11.15 -5.71 -17.72
C MET A 181 -11.31 -4.72 -18.87
N TYR A 182 -11.08 -3.43 -18.61
CA TYR A 182 -11.27 -2.37 -19.59
C TYR A 182 -9.97 -1.60 -19.78
N THR A 183 -9.56 -1.45 -21.04
CA THR A 183 -8.38 -0.68 -21.44
C THR A 183 -8.77 0.77 -21.73
N GLY A 184 -7.96 1.70 -21.25
CA GLY A 184 -8.08 3.12 -21.48
C GLY A 184 -6.95 3.64 -22.37
N ASN A 185 -6.43 4.82 -22.01
CA ASN A 185 -5.42 5.51 -22.80
C ASN A 185 -4.04 4.85 -22.70
N LYS A 186 -3.28 4.91 -23.80
CA LYS A 186 -1.87 4.51 -23.84
C LYS A 186 -0.98 5.74 -23.89
N PHE A 187 0.11 5.70 -23.16
CA PHE A 187 1.07 6.80 -23.09
C PHE A 187 2.50 6.30 -22.87
N SER A 188 3.47 7.18 -23.09
CA SER A 188 4.89 6.87 -22.83
C SER A 188 5.15 6.73 -21.33
N ARG A 189 6.07 5.86 -20.92
CA ARG A 189 6.57 5.76 -19.53
C ARG A 189 7.12 7.07 -18.96
N ASP A 190 7.51 7.99 -19.85
CA ASP A 190 8.02 9.32 -19.50
C ASP A 190 6.91 10.34 -19.24
N ALA A 191 5.65 9.98 -19.52
CA ALA A 191 4.52 10.84 -19.22
C ALA A 191 4.36 11.01 -17.71
N HIS A 192 4.02 12.23 -17.33
CA HIS A 192 3.64 12.59 -15.96
C HIS A 192 2.17 12.22 -15.74
N ILE A 193 1.93 11.19 -14.94
CA ILE A 193 0.59 10.75 -14.56
C ILE A 193 0.14 11.60 -13.39
N GLN A 194 -0.98 12.29 -13.55
CA GLN A 194 -1.56 13.12 -12.51
C GLN A 194 -2.64 12.34 -11.77
N LEU A 195 -2.45 12.16 -10.46
CA LEU A 195 -3.42 11.53 -9.57
C LEU A 195 -4.12 12.62 -8.75
N PRO A 196 -5.44 12.83 -8.89
CA PRO A 196 -6.19 13.64 -7.95
C PRO A 196 -6.19 13.02 -6.54
N ALA A 197 -6.51 13.82 -5.52
CA ALA A 197 -6.57 13.32 -4.14
C ALA A 197 -7.66 12.24 -4.01
N MET A 198 -7.36 11.16 -3.29
CA MET A 198 -8.22 9.97 -3.10
C MET A 198 -8.48 9.13 -4.34
N GLU A 199 -7.78 9.37 -5.45
CA GLU A 199 -7.93 8.58 -6.67
C GLU A 199 -6.98 7.37 -6.69
N ILE A 200 -7.47 6.28 -7.27
CA ILE A 200 -6.70 5.07 -7.55
C ILE A 200 -6.58 4.90 -9.06
N VAL A 201 -5.34 4.90 -9.55
CA VAL A 201 -5.04 4.61 -10.95
C VAL A 201 -4.48 3.20 -11.09
N THR A 202 -4.87 2.52 -12.15
CA THR A 202 -4.35 1.19 -12.51
C THR A 202 -3.70 1.24 -13.87
N LEU A 203 -2.47 0.75 -13.93
CA LEU A 203 -1.60 0.84 -15.09
C LEU A 203 -1.12 -0.56 -15.47
N LYS A 204 -1.24 -0.90 -16.74
CA LYS A 204 -0.64 -2.09 -17.33
C LYS A 204 0.69 -1.70 -17.96
N LEU A 205 1.74 -2.36 -17.51
CA LEU A 205 3.14 -2.12 -17.86
C LEU A 205 3.69 -3.33 -18.58
N SER A 206 4.37 -3.15 -19.71
CA SER A 206 5.12 -4.23 -20.35
C SER A 206 6.45 -4.43 -19.61
N GLN A 207 6.88 -5.66 -19.40
CA GLN A 207 8.23 -5.98 -18.96
C GLN A 207 9.23 -5.66 -20.08
N ARG A 208 10.48 -5.38 -19.70
CA ARG A 208 11.57 -5.09 -20.63
C ARG A 208 12.21 -6.38 -21.18
#